data_AF-A0AAW9EEP7-F1
#
_entry.id   AF-A0AAW9EEP7-F1
#
_cell.length_a   1.000
_cell.length_b   1.000
_cell.length_c   1.000
_cell.angle_alpha   90.00
_cell.angle_beta   90.00
_cell.angle_gamma   90.00
#
_symmetry.space_group_name_H-M   'P 1'
#
loop_
_entity.id
_entity.type
_entity.pdbx_description
1 polymer ?
#
loop_
_entity_poly.entity_id
_entity_poly.type
_entity_poly.pdbx_seq_one_letter_code
_entity_poly.pdbx_strand_id
1 'polypeptide(L)' 'MTNYDFRALNNEEFERLATDLLSKRENILIERFKSGKDGGIDGRFYHSGEVIIQVKHYVKTGYSGLLSKLKSEEVAKVEN' A
#
# COMPACT_ATOMS: atom_id res chain seq x y z
N MET A 1 1.24 -24.81 15.97
CA MET A 1 0.76 -23.83 14.98
C MET A 1 1.92 -23.54 14.06
N THR A 2 1.77 -23.83 12.76
CA THR A 2 2.75 -23.42 11.74
C THR A 2 2.94 -21.92 11.86
N ASN A 3 4.19 -21.46 11.98
CA ASN A 3 4.53 -20.05 12.14
C ASN A 3 4.17 -19.35 10.82
N TYR A 4 2.93 -18.87 10.70
CA TYR A 4 2.45 -18.16 9.53
C TYR A 4 2.99 -16.74 9.58
N ASP A 5 4.01 -16.48 8.77
CA ASP A 5 4.56 -15.16 8.56
C ASP A 5 4.08 -14.65 7.19
N PHE A 6 3.66 -13.38 7.14
CA PHE A 6 3.24 -12.70 5.91
C PHE A 6 4.34 -12.63 4.84
N ARG A 7 5.57 -13.06 5.14
CA ARG A 7 6.62 -13.38 4.14
C ARG A 7 6.16 -14.30 3.01
N ALA A 8 5.12 -15.12 3.22
CA ALA A 8 4.56 -15.99 2.19
C ALA A 8 3.79 -15.21 1.11
N LEU A 9 3.34 -13.98 1.39
CA LEU A 9 2.63 -13.15 0.44
C LEU A 9 3.62 -12.45 -0.50
N ASN A 10 3.35 -12.49 -1.79
CA ASN A 10 4.02 -11.61 -2.72
C ASN A 10 3.49 -10.16 -2.59
N ASN A 11 4.10 -9.21 -3.31
CA ASN A 11 3.72 -7.79 -3.21
C ASN A 11 2.24 -7.54 -3.58
N GLU A 12 1.76 -8.14 -4.67
CA GLU A 12 0.37 -7.99 -5.14
C GLU A 12 -0.62 -8.61 -4.15
N GLU A 13 -0.32 -9.79 -3.62
CA GLU A 13 -1.15 -10.44 -2.61
C GLU A 13 -1.24 -9.60 -1.33
N PHE A 14 -0.14 -8.97 -0.93
CA PHE A 14 -0.08 -8.08 0.22
C PHE A 14 -0.83 -6.77 -0.01
N GLU A 15 -0.67 -6.15 -1.19
CA GLU A 15 -1.43 -4.97 -1.63
C GLU A 15 -2.94 -5.24 -1.59
N ARG A 16 -3.36 -6.39 -2.15
CA ARG A 16 -4.75 -6.82 -2.16
C ARG A 16 -5.29 -6.98 -0.75
N LEU A 17 -4.58 -7.73 0.10
CA LEU A 17 -4.97 -7.99 1.48
C LEU A 17 -5.09 -6.70 2.29
N ALA A 18 -4.08 -5.84 2.24
CA ALA A 18 -4.07 -4.58 2.97
C ALA A 18 -5.22 -3.67 2.54
N THR A 19 -5.49 -3.58 1.23
CA THR A 19 -6.57 -2.75 0.71
C THR A 19 -7.95 -3.28 1.10
N ASP A 20 -8.15 -4.60 1.06
CA ASP A 20 -9.41 -5.22 1.48
C ASP A 20 -9.66 -5.03 2.99
N LEU A 21 -8.60 -5.11 3.81
CA LEU A 21 -8.68 -4.82 5.25
C LEU A 21 -9.06 -3.37 5.52
N LEU A 22 -8.45 -2.41 4.80
CA LEU A 22 -8.79 -0.99 4.93
C LEU A 22 -10.24 -0.71 4.50
N SER A 23 -10.66 -1.27 3.36
CA SER A 23 -12.03 -1.16 2.86
C SER A 23 -13.04 -1.65 3.89
N LYS A 24 -12.77 -2.80 4.51
CA LYS A 24 -13.63 -3.36 5.56
C LYS A 24 -13.61 -2.55 6.85
N ARG A 25 -12.44 -2.05 7.27
CA ARG A 25 -12.26 -1.28 8.50
C ARG A 25 -12.97 0.08 8.43
N GLU A 26 -12.77 0.80 7.33
CA GLU A 26 -13.36 2.12 7.10
C GLU A 26 -14.81 2.05 6.61
N ASN A 27 -15.28 0.86 6.23
CA ASN A 27 -16.59 0.64 5.62
C ASN A 27 -16.81 1.52 4.36
N ILE A 28 -15.76 1.61 3.54
CA ILE A 28 -15.72 2.39 2.30
C ILE A 28 -15.25 1.48 1.16
N LEU A 29 -15.89 1.59 -0.01
CA LEU A 29 -15.40 0.93 -1.21
C LEU A 29 -14.12 1.60 -1.71
N ILE A 30 -13.02 0.86 -1.70
CA ILE A 30 -11.74 1.30 -2.24
C ILE A 30 -11.56 0.69 -3.64
N GLU A 31 -11.39 1.56 -4.63
CA GLU A 31 -10.99 1.16 -5.99
C GLU A 31 -9.54 0.69 -5.97
N ARG A 32 -9.24 -0.48 -6.52
CA ARG A 32 -7.87 -0.99 -6.67
C ARG A 32 -7.40 -0.83 -8.11
N PHE A 33 -6.13 -0.50 -8.27
CA PHE A 33 -5.49 -0.41 -9.57
C PHE A 33 -4.59 -1.64 -9.78
N LYS A 34 -4.36 -2.00 -11.04
CA LYS A 34 -3.49 -3.14 -11.35
C LYS A 34 -2.04 -2.68 -11.31
N SER A 35 -1.13 -3.61 -11.04
CA SER A 35 0.30 -3.38 -11.20
C SER A 35 0.61 -2.83 -12.61
N GLY A 36 1.13 -1.60 -12.71
CA GLY A 36 1.25 -0.88 -13.98
C GLY A 36 1.91 0.50 -13.87
N LYS A 37 1.77 1.33 -14.91
CA LYS A 37 2.30 2.71 -14.98
C LYS A 37 1.54 3.69 -14.07
N ASP A 38 0.83 3.20 -13.06
CA ASP A 38 -0.24 3.90 -12.37
C ASP A 38 0.32 4.78 -11.22
N GLY A 39 1.58 5.24 -11.34
CA GLY A 39 2.23 6.12 -10.36
C GLY A 39 2.55 5.47 -8.99
N GLY A 40 2.17 4.21 -8.80
CA GLY A 40 2.21 3.51 -7.51
C GLY A 40 0.97 3.74 -6.66
N ILE A 41 -0.19 3.95 -7.27
CA ILE A 41 -1.50 3.98 -6.59
C ILE A 41 -2.00 2.53 -6.46
N ASP A 42 -2.12 2.03 -5.24
CA ASP A 42 -2.62 0.67 -4.99
C ASP A 42 -4.12 0.67 -4.68
N GLY A 43 -4.61 1.77 -4.09
CA GLY A 43 -6.04 2.00 -3.90
C GLY A 43 -6.44 3.47 -3.93
N ARG A 44 -7.71 3.74 -4.21
CA ARG A 44 -8.31 5.07 -4.16
C ARG A 44 -9.74 5.04 -3.64
N PHE A 45 -10.13 6.07 -2.91
CA PHE A 45 -11.53 6.37 -2.64
C PHE A 45 -11.73 7.88 -2.47
N TYR A 46 -12.99 8.31 -2.41
CA TYR A 46 -13.35 9.71 -2.19
C TYR A 46 -14.02 9.89 -0.82
N HIS A 47 -13.43 10.72 0.03
CA HIS A 47 -13.99 11.11 1.31
C HIS A 47 -13.57 12.54 1.65
N SER A 48 -14.46 13.51 1.43
CA SER A 48 -14.17 14.95 1.56
C SER A 48 -12.97 15.43 0.72
N GLY A 49 -12.55 14.62 -0.26
CA GLY A 49 -11.32 14.76 -1.04
C GLY A 49 -10.94 13.43 -1.68
N GLU A 50 -9.94 13.44 -2.56
CA GLU A 50 -9.33 12.21 -3.09
C GLU A 50 -8.36 11.63 -2.06
N VAL A 51 -8.53 10.36 -1.73
CA VAL A 51 -7.61 9.63 -0.85
C VAL A 51 -6.92 8.55 -1.66
N ILE A 52 -5.59 8.63 -1.71
CA ILE A 52 -4.72 7.66 -2.36
C ILE A 52 -4.11 6.74 -1.32
N ILE A 53 -4.13 5.44 -1.59
CA ILE A 53 -3.56 4.39 -0.76
C ILE A 53 -2.37 3.80 -1.49
N GLN A 54 -1.25 3.71 -0.78
CA GLN A 54 -0.06 3.01 -1.23
C GLN A 54 0.31 1.96 -0.18
N VAL A 55 0.44 0.72 -0.60
CA VAL A 55 0.81 -0.42 0.22
C VAL A 55 2.25 -0.81 -0.13
N LYS A 56 3.06 -0.99 0.90
CA LYS A 56 4.50 -1.18 0.75
C LYS A 56 4.93 -2.41 1.56
N HIS A 57 5.17 -3.53 0.88
CA HIS A 57 5.59 -4.77 1.54
C HIS A 57 7.10 -4.76 1.87
N TYR A 58 7.47 -4.20 3.02
CA TYR A 58 8.88 -4.03 3.44
C TYR A 58 9.40 -5.16 4.34
N VAL A 59 8.87 -6.39 4.19
CA VAL A 59 9.25 -7.52 5.06
C VAL A 59 10.74 -7.88 5.00
N LYS A 60 11.42 -7.56 3.88
CA LYS A 60 12.85 -7.88 3.66
C LYS A 60 13.81 -6.82 4.20
N THR A 61 13.42 -5.55 4.15
CA THR A 61 14.29 -4.40 4.50
C THR A 61 13.89 -3.72 5.80
N GLY A 62 12.69 -4.03 6.30
CA GLY A 62 12.16 -3.48 7.55
C GLY A 62 11.85 -1.99 7.49
N TYR A 63 11.60 -1.43 8.67
CA TYR A 63 11.21 -0.03 8.84
C TYR A 63 12.26 0.96 8.33
N SER A 64 13.56 0.66 8.51
CA SER A 64 14.64 1.53 8.04
C SER A 64 14.64 1.68 6.51
N GLY A 65 14.42 0.58 5.79
CA GLY A 65 14.26 0.59 4.34
C GLY A 65 13.06 1.42 3.89
N LEU A 66 11.93 1.27 4.58
CA LEU A 66 10.71 2.03 4.29
C LEU A 66 10.95 3.54 4.49
N LEU A 67 11.51 3.93 5.63
CA LEU A 67 11.76 5.33 5.95
C LEU A 67 12.74 5.97 4.95
N SER A 68 13.79 5.25 4.53
CA SER A 68 14.71 5.75 3.52
C SER A 68 14.00 6.03 2.21
N LYS A 69 13.17 5.10 1.73
CA LYS A 69 12.44 5.23 0.46
C LYS A 69 11.44 6.38 0.49
N LEU A 70 10.73 6.53 1.61
CA LEU A 70 9.78 7.63 1.80
C LEU A 70 10.47 8.99 1.65
N LYS A 71 11.65 9.15 2.28
CA LYS A 71 12.43 10.40 2.22
C LYS A 71 13.05 10.67 0.86
N SER A 72 13.50 9.64 0.15
CA SER A 72 14.26 9.82 -1.10
C SER A 72 13.37 9.90 -2.34
N GLU A 73 12.21 9.24 -2.33
CA GLU A 73 11.42 9.04 -3.55
C GLU A 73 9.94 9.39 -3.42
N GLU A 74 9.28 9.00 -2.32
CA GLU A 74 7.83 9.19 -2.21
C GLU A 74 7.46 10.62 -1.82
N VAL A 75 8.28 11.34 -1.05
CA VAL A 75 8.01 12.74 -0.65
C VAL A 75 7.85 13.67 -1.86
N ALA A 76 8.67 13.48 -2.89
CA ALA A 76 8.63 14.29 -4.11
C ALA A 76 7.32 14.12 -4.90
N LYS A 77 6.56 13.05 -4.66
CA LYS A 77 5.26 12.82 -5.32
C LYS A 77 4.12 13.58 -4.65
N VAL A 78 4.32 14.05 -3.41
CA VAL A 78 3.29 14.76 -2.62
C VAL A 78 3.55 16.26 -2.60
N GLU A 79 4.80 16.70 -2.84
CA GLU A 79 5.18 18.12 -2.85
C GLU A 79 4.95 18.82 -4.22
N ASN A 80 4.52 18.10 -5.26
CA ASN A 80 4.16 18.65 -6.57
C ASN A 80 2.65 18.69 -6.76
#